data_AF-A0A078BDU7-F1
#
_entry.id   AF-A0A078BDU7-F1
#
_cell.length_a   1.000
_cell.length_b   1.000
_cell.length_c   1.000
_cell.angle_alpha   90.00
_cell.angle_beta   90.00
_cell.angle_gamma   90.00
#
_symmetry.space_group_name_H-M   'P 1'
#
loop_
_entity.id
_entity.type
_entity.pdbx_description
1 polymer ?
#
loop_
_entity_poly.entity_id
_entity_poly.type
_entity_poly.pdbx_seq_one_letter_code
_entity_poly.pdbx_strand_id
1 'polypeptide(L)'
;MVDSGMSQEEIFEEQYSELEALQCIYMDDFLILQEKPYKIEIMLNASNESDYKNHLKMKMIIDLPETYPNQVPNIRIKNLCQDIIDNNLMIQFEQMVMTKAEESIGNQMIYDVCEHLREKLSDMNDKILFKLKEIEEFNSVDKALKAVTISQDAPMNFTPVNAETFARWLADYKEKQRKLKEEQKSDVELKMTGRELFQIKSKVIDEINIDEEDEGDEEFKNDEGDEEEEEDTFVYDKALYVNDEQEEEEVDFD
;
A
#
# COMPACT_ATOMS: atom_id res chain seq x y z
N MET A 1 36.67 -59.90 -14.81
CA MET A 1 35.51 -59.38 -14.06
C MET A 1 34.89 -58.33 -14.94
N VAL A 2 33.62 -58.53 -15.29
CA VAL A 2 32.93 -57.79 -16.34
C VAL A 2 32.52 -56.45 -15.75
N ASP A 3 33.33 -55.43 -16.00
CA ASP A 3 32.92 -54.04 -15.80
C ASP A 3 32.02 -53.66 -16.99
N SER A 4 30.76 -54.11 -16.92
CA SER A 4 29.71 -53.57 -17.76
C SER A 4 29.23 -52.27 -17.13
N GLY A 5 30.13 -51.27 -17.11
CA GLY A 5 29.73 -49.89 -16.90
C GLY A 5 28.85 -49.47 -18.07
N MET A 6 27.70 -48.87 -17.76
CA MET A 6 26.85 -48.25 -18.79
C MET A 6 27.71 -47.37 -19.69
N SER A 7 27.48 -47.48 -20.99
CA SER A 7 28.13 -46.62 -21.97
C SER A 7 27.76 -45.16 -21.69
N GLN A 8 28.64 -44.22 -22.05
CA GLN A 8 28.33 -42.80 -21.87
C GLN A 8 27.06 -42.39 -22.63
N GLU A 9 26.76 -43.05 -23.75
CA GLU A 9 25.54 -42.82 -24.52
C GLU A 9 24.28 -43.19 -23.72
N GLU A 10 24.26 -44.34 -23.06
CA GLU A 10 23.13 -44.75 -22.19
C GLU A 10 22.93 -43.77 -21.02
N ILE A 11 24.02 -43.30 -20.42
CA ILE A 11 23.95 -42.28 -19.35
C ILE A 11 23.33 -40.97 -19.86
N PHE A 12 23.72 -40.53 -21.06
CA PHE A 12 23.16 -39.31 -21.65
C PHE A 12 21.69 -39.48 -22.04
N GLU A 13 21.28 -40.66 -22.51
CA GLU A 13 19.87 -40.96 -22.79
C GLU A 13 19.03 -40.95 -21.52
N GLU A 14 19.52 -41.52 -20.42
CA GLU A 14 18.83 -41.47 -19.12
C GLU A 14 18.71 -40.04 -18.58
N GLN A 15 19.78 -39.26 -18.66
CA GLN A 15 19.77 -37.84 -18.30
C GLN A 15 18.74 -37.06 -19.13
N TYR A 16 18.71 -37.29 -20.45
CA TYR A 16 17.78 -36.61 -21.34
C TYR A 16 16.33 -36.98 -21.03
N SER A 17 16.05 -38.25 -20.76
CA SER A 17 14.74 -38.75 -20.36
C SER A 17 14.25 -38.09 -19.06
N GLU A 18 15.12 -37.97 -18.05
CA GLU A 18 14.78 -37.26 -16.81
C GLU A 18 14.51 -35.77 -17.06
N LEU A 19 15.33 -35.11 -17.89
CA LEU A 19 15.15 -33.69 -18.22
C LEU A 19 13.85 -33.42 -18.96
N GLU A 20 13.46 -34.29 -19.90
CA GLU A 20 12.17 -34.20 -20.61
C GLU A 20 11.00 -34.35 -19.63
N ALA A 21 11.09 -35.31 -18.70
CA ALA A 21 10.09 -35.49 -17.66
C ALA A 21 9.98 -34.25 -16.75
N LEU A 22 11.11 -33.69 -16.32
CA LEU A 22 11.15 -32.47 -15.50
C LEU A 22 10.57 -31.26 -16.25
N GLN A 23 10.85 -31.13 -17.55
CA GLN A 23 10.28 -30.07 -18.37
C GLN A 23 8.75 -30.18 -18.44
N CYS A 24 8.20 -31.40 -18.48
CA CYS A 24 6.75 -31.62 -18.45
C CYS A 24 6.13 -31.29 -17.09
N ILE A 25 6.84 -31.57 -16.00
CA ILE A 25 6.36 -31.36 -14.62
C ILE A 25 6.37 -29.86 -14.27
N TYR A 26 7.48 -29.18 -14.52
CA TYR A 26 7.71 -27.80 -14.07
C TYR A 26 7.34 -26.76 -15.13
N MET A 27 7.18 -27.16 -16.40
CA MET A 27 6.79 -26.28 -17.51
C MET A 27 7.61 -24.97 -17.54
N ASP A 28 6.99 -23.84 -17.23
CA ASP A 28 7.61 -22.50 -17.26
C ASP A 28 8.62 -22.27 -16.11
N ASP A 29 8.57 -23.07 -15.04
CA ASP A 29 9.49 -22.97 -13.90
C ASP A 29 10.82 -23.74 -14.14
N PHE A 30 11.02 -24.33 -15.32
CA PHE A 30 12.21 -25.09 -15.70
C PHE A 30 12.96 -24.46 -16.87
N LEU A 31 14.28 -24.29 -16.71
CA LEU A 31 15.13 -23.67 -17.72
C LEU A 31 16.47 -24.41 -17.87
N ILE A 32 16.79 -24.79 -19.11
CA ILE A 32 18.09 -25.36 -19.46
C ILE A 32 19.05 -24.21 -19.77
N LEU A 33 20.07 -24.03 -18.91
CA LEU A 33 21.12 -23.03 -19.07
C LEU A 33 22.21 -23.49 -20.06
N GLN A 34 22.50 -24.79 -20.08
CA GLN A 34 23.51 -25.40 -20.94
C GLN A 34 23.14 -26.85 -21.24
N GLU A 35 23.38 -27.30 -22.48
CA GLU A 35 23.07 -28.67 -22.90
C GLU A 35 24.12 -29.70 -22.46
N LYS A 36 25.41 -29.53 -22.75
CA LYS A 36 26.42 -30.53 -22.34
C LYS A 36 27.68 -29.87 -21.76
N PRO A 37 28.13 -30.26 -20.56
CA PRO A 37 27.36 -30.94 -19.52
C PRO A 37 26.07 -30.17 -19.18
N TYR A 38 24.99 -30.89 -18.84
CA TYR A 38 23.69 -30.26 -18.60
C TYR A 38 23.75 -29.37 -17.38
N LYS A 39 23.25 -28.14 -17.55
CA LYS A 39 23.03 -27.21 -16.47
C LYS A 39 21.60 -26.73 -16.53
N ILE A 40 20.89 -26.91 -15.43
CA ILE A 40 19.47 -26.56 -15.34
C ILE A 40 19.21 -25.62 -14.17
N GLU A 41 18.14 -24.88 -14.31
CA GLU A 41 17.59 -23.99 -13.31
C GLU A 41 16.11 -24.34 -13.11
N ILE A 42 15.72 -24.54 -11.85
CA ILE A 42 14.35 -24.86 -11.46
C ILE A 42 13.89 -23.82 -10.44
N MET A 43 12.76 -23.18 -10.69
CA MET A 43 12.10 -22.31 -9.74
C MET A 43 11.13 -23.12 -8.86
N LEU A 44 11.28 -22.98 -7.56
CA LEU A 44 10.48 -23.68 -6.56
C LEU A 44 9.65 -22.66 -5.77
N ASN A 45 8.35 -22.86 -5.85
CA ASN A 45 7.33 -22.06 -5.20
C ASN A 45 6.76 -22.83 -4.01
N ALA A 46 6.53 -22.17 -2.87
CA ALA A 46 5.97 -22.83 -1.68
C ALA A 46 4.51 -23.27 -1.87
N SER A 47 3.77 -22.59 -2.74
CA SER A 47 2.42 -22.97 -3.14
C SER A 47 2.31 -22.95 -4.65
N ASN A 48 1.60 -23.93 -5.19
CA ASN A 48 1.31 -24.11 -6.61
C ASN A 48 0.18 -23.19 -7.11
N GLU A 49 -0.64 -22.66 -6.20
CA GLU A 49 -1.70 -21.72 -6.56
C GLU A 49 -1.20 -20.29 -6.51
N SER A 50 -1.73 -19.46 -7.41
CA SER A 50 -1.58 -18.01 -7.46
C SER A 50 -2.22 -17.29 -6.28
N ASP A 51 -2.26 -17.96 -5.12
CA ASP A 51 -2.72 -17.40 -3.87
C ASP A 51 -1.75 -16.29 -3.46
N TYR A 52 -2.32 -15.17 -3.01
CA TYR A 52 -1.61 -14.09 -2.30
C TYR A 52 -0.80 -14.57 -1.07
N LYS A 53 -0.83 -15.87 -0.77
CA LYS A 53 -0.18 -16.57 0.32
C LYS A 53 1.18 -17.17 -0.04
N ASN A 54 1.64 -17.07 -1.30
CA ASN A 54 2.97 -17.58 -1.67
C ASN A 54 4.05 -16.54 -1.34
N HIS A 55 4.61 -16.63 -0.13
CA HIS A 55 5.62 -15.70 0.35
C HIS A 55 7.06 -16.19 0.15
N LEU A 56 7.25 -17.44 -0.27
CA LEU A 56 8.55 -18.08 -0.32
C LEU A 56 8.82 -18.63 -1.72
N LYS A 57 9.85 -18.07 -2.37
CA LYS A 57 10.35 -18.52 -3.66
C LYS A 57 11.83 -18.83 -3.56
N MET A 58 12.23 -19.98 -4.08
CA MET A 58 13.64 -20.38 -4.17
C MET A 58 13.98 -20.83 -5.58
N LYS A 59 15.24 -20.68 -5.94
CA LYS A 59 15.78 -21.06 -7.23
C LYS A 59 16.86 -22.11 -7.02
N MET A 60 16.74 -23.25 -7.66
CA MET A 60 17.73 -24.32 -7.62
C MET A 60 18.48 -24.38 -8.95
N ILE A 61 19.80 -24.31 -8.90
CA ILE A 61 20.68 -24.47 -10.06
C ILE A 61 21.42 -25.79 -9.89
N ILE A 62 21.31 -26.66 -10.89
CA ILE A 62 21.86 -28.01 -10.85
C ILE A 62 22.83 -28.15 -12.01
N ASP A 63 24.08 -28.45 -11.70
CA ASP A 63 25.08 -28.84 -12.70
C ASP A 63 25.20 -30.38 -12.69
N LEU A 64 24.79 -31.04 -13.78
CA LEU A 64 24.83 -32.49 -13.91
C LEU A 64 26.23 -32.96 -14.37
N PRO A 65 26.91 -33.84 -13.60
CA PRO A 65 28.16 -34.45 -14.04
C PRO A 65 27.91 -35.56 -15.08
N GLU A 66 28.94 -35.89 -15.87
CA GLU A 66 28.87 -36.98 -16.87
C GLU A 66 28.61 -38.37 -16.26
N THR A 67 28.82 -38.51 -14.94
CA THR A 67 28.64 -39.73 -14.16
C THR A 67 27.27 -39.85 -13.51
N TYR A 68 26.42 -38.82 -13.57
CA TYR A 68 25.07 -38.86 -13.03
C TYR A 68 24.19 -39.85 -13.83
N PRO A 69 23.39 -40.73 -13.19
CA PRO A 69 22.92 -40.68 -11.80
C PRO A 69 23.78 -41.40 -10.75
N ASN A 70 24.94 -41.94 -11.13
CA ASN A 70 25.84 -42.65 -10.19
C ASN A 70 26.62 -41.71 -9.25
N GLN A 71 26.59 -40.41 -9.51
CA GLN A 71 27.19 -39.38 -8.69
C GLN A 71 26.19 -38.25 -8.46
N VAL A 72 26.17 -37.72 -7.23
CA VAL A 72 25.34 -36.58 -6.84
C VAL A 72 25.69 -35.35 -7.70
N PRO A 73 24.68 -34.66 -8.28
CA PRO A 73 24.93 -33.46 -9.06
C PRO A 73 25.30 -32.28 -8.16
N ASN A 74 25.94 -31.25 -8.72
CA ASN A 74 26.25 -30.05 -7.95
C ASN A 74 25.01 -29.17 -7.87
N ILE A 75 24.38 -29.15 -6.69
CA ILE A 75 23.14 -28.42 -6.44
C ILE A 75 23.47 -27.14 -5.68
N ARG A 76 23.06 -26.01 -6.25
CA ARG A 76 23.17 -24.68 -5.64
C ARG A 76 21.79 -24.08 -5.48
N ILE A 77 21.43 -23.76 -4.24
CA ILE A 77 20.16 -23.13 -3.94
C ILE A 77 20.40 -21.61 -3.84
N LYS A 78 19.49 -20.82 -4.41
CA LYS A 78 19.48 -19.36 -4.34
C LYS A 78 18.15 -18.92 -3.74
N ASN A 79 18.25 -18.18 -2.65
CA ASN A 79 17.09 -17.58 -2.01
C ASN A 79 16.66 -16.31 -2.78
N LEU A 80 15.39 -16.25 -3.18
CA LEU A 80 14.79 -15.06 -3.82
C LEU A 80 14.05 -14.16 -2.81
N CYS A 81 13.76 -14.66 -1.60
CA CYS A 81 13.10 -13.94 -0.51
C CYS A 81 14.05 -13.82 0.70
N GLN A 82 14.99 -12.88 0.61
CA GLN A 82 16.02 -12.66 1.65
C GLN A 82 15.45 -12.16 2.98
N ASP A 83 14.28 -11.54 2.97
CA ASP A 83 13.68 -10.95 4.18
C ASP A 83 13.08 -11.98 5.15
N ILE A 84 12.88 -13.22 4.68
CA ILE A 84 12.14 -14.26 5.43
C ILE A 84 13.03 -15.46 5.78
N ILE A 85 13.99 -15.81 4.91
CA ILE A 85 14.85 -16.99 5.09
C ILE A 85 16.23 -16.56 5.59
N ASP A 86 16.56 -16.99 6.80
CA ASP A 86 17.87 -16.80 7.41
C ASP A 86 18.98 -17.66 6.78
N ASN A 87 20.23 -17.22 6.93
CA ASN A 87 21.42 -17.99 6.49
C ASN A 87 21.52 -19.37 7.17
N ASN A 88 21.10 -19.50 8.43
CA ASN A 88 21.11 -20.79 9.13
C ASN A 88 20.13 -21.80 8.50
N LEU A 89 18.98 -21.31 8.07
CA LEU A 89 17.95 -22.13 7.44
C LEU A 89 18.39 -22.54 6.02
N MET A 90 19.09 -21.64 5.32
CA MET A 90 19.71 -21.95 4.03
C MET A 90 20.69 -23.12 4.13
N ILE A 91 21.56 -23.14 5.15
CA ILE A 91 22.49 -24.25 5.39
C ILE A 91 21.74 -25.55 5.67
N GLN A 92 20.62 -25.50 6.41
CA GLN A 92 19.80 -26.68 6.66
C GLN A 92 19.17 -27.23 5.37
N PHE A 93 18.74 -26.36 4.45
CA PHE A 93 18.22 -26.79 3.14
C PHE A 93 19.30 -27.43 2.28
N GLU A 94 20.49 -26.86 2.23
CA GLU A 94 21.61 -27.47 1.51
C GLU A 94 21.94 -28.86 2.08
N GLN A 95 21.99 -28.99 3.41
CA GLN A 95 22.22 -30.29 4.07
C GLN A 95 21.13 -31.30 3.75
N MET A 96 19.86 -30.91 3.86
CA MET A 96 18.72 -31.76 3.54
C MET A 96 18.77 -32.25 2.10
N VAL A 97 19.00 -31.34 1.15
CA VAL A 97 19.08 -31.64 -0.28
C VAL A 97 20.23 -32.61 -0.56
N MET A 98 21.40 -32.40 0.06
CA MET A 98 22.53 -33.31 -0.10
C MET A 98 22.24 -34.69 0.47
N THR A 99 21.67 -34.78 1.69
CA THR A 99 21.29 -36.08 2.27
C THR A 99 20.30 -36.82 1.37
N LYS A 100 19.30 -36.12 0.83
CA LYS A 100 18.32 -36.74 -0.07
C LYS A 100 18.95 -37.21 -1.38
N ALA A 101 19.87 -36.44 -1.94
CA ALA A 101 20.59 -36.82 -3.16
C ALA A 101 21.51 -38.03 -2.93
N GLU A 102 22.17 -38.12 -1.77
CA GLU A 102 23.01 -39.26 -1.39
C GLU A 102 22.21 -40.57 -1.23
N GLU A 103 20.98 -40.48 -0.71
CA GLU A 103 20.08 -41.64 -0.59
C GLU A 103 19.59 -42.17 -1.94
N SER A 104 19.47 -41.29 -2.94
CA SER A 104 18.95 -41.60 -4.27
C SER A 104 20.04 -41.87 -5.31
N ILE A 105 21.30 -42.09 -4.90
CA ILE A 105 22.40 -42.44 -5.82
C ILE A 105 22.05 -43.71 -6.61
N GLY A 106 22.28 -43.65 -7.93
CA GLY A 106 21.99 -44.74 -8.86
C GLY A 106 20.60 -44.66 -9.49
N ASN A 107 19.77 -43.68 -9.11
CA ASN A 107 18.47 -43.40 -9.72
C ASN A 107 18.34 -41.90 -10.06
N GLN A 108 17.32 -41.56 -10.85
CA GLN A 108 16.88 -40.18 -11.10
C GLN A 108 16.47 -39.53 -9.76
N MET A 109 17.15 -38.45 -9.36
CA MET A 109 16.99 -37.85 -8.03
C MET A 109 16.56 -36.38 -8.06
N ILE A 110 16.56 -35.72 -9.22
CA ILE A 110 16.31 -34.26 -9.30
C ILE A 110 14.88 -33.95 -8.86
N TYR A 111 13.92 -34.75 -9.32
CA TYR A 111 12.52 -34.59 -8.91
C TYR A 111 12.38 -34.74 -7.39
N ASP A 112 12.84 -35.86 -6.83
CA ASP A 112 12.72 -36.16 -5.39
C ASP A 112 13.33 -35.08 -4.50
N VAL A 113 14.50 -34.55 -4.91
CA VAL A 113 15.17 -33.45 -4.20
C VAL A 113 14.34 -32.16 -4.27
N CYS A 114 13.77 -31.84 -5.42
CA CYS A 114 12.93 -30.66 -5.59
C CYS A 114 11.62 -30.77 -4.81
N GLU A 115 10.98 -31.95 -4.81
CA GLU A 115 9.78 -32.26 -4.03
C GLU A 115 10.04 -32.07 -2.53
N HIS A 116 11.12 -32.66 -2.04
CA HIS A 116 11.45 -32.62 -0.62
C HIS A 116 11.75 -31.21 -0.13
N LEU A 117 12.48 -30.43 -0.95
CA LEU A 117 12.69 -29.02 -0.65
C LEU A 117 11.36 -28.26 -0.65
N ARG A 118 10.50 -28.48 -1.66
CA ARG A 118 9.21 -27.78 -1.77
C ARG A 118 8.26 -28.06 -0.61
N GLU A 119 8.16 -29.31 -0.16
CA GLU A 119 7.42 -29.69 1.04
C GLU A 119 7.87 -28.83 2.23
N LYS A 120 9.20 -28.65 2.37
CA LYS A 120 9.74 -27.83 3.44
C LYS A 120 9.44 -26.35 3.30
N LEU A 121 9.43 -25.80 2.07
CA LEU A 121 8.96 -24.43 1.87
C LEU A 121 7.50 -24.29 2.27
N SER A 122 6.64 -25.26 1.91
CA SER A 122 5.21 -25.23 2.24
C SER A 122 5.01 -25.21 3.76
N ASP A 123 5.68 -26.10 4.49
CA ASP A 123 5.65 -26.15 5.96
C ASP A 123 5.99 -24.79 6.61
N MET A 124 6.96 -24.08 6.05
CA MET A 124 7.36 -22.77 6.56
C MET A 124 6.38 -21.69 6.17
N ASN A 125 5.88 -21.72 4.94
CA ASN A 125 4.87 -20.79 4.47
C ASN A 125 3.63 -20.86 5.35
N ASP A 126 3.18 -22.06 5.72
CA ASP A 126 2.05 -22.27 6.63
C ASP A 126 2.30 -21.67 8.02
N LYS A 127 3.52 -21.81 8.56
CA LYS A 127 3.90 -21.19 9.84
C LYS A 127 3.90 -19.67 9.76
N ILE A 128 4.35 -19.10 8.64
CA ILE A 128 4.34 -17.66 8.42
C ILE A 128 2.90 -17.16 8.31
N LEU A 129 2.06 -17.83 7.53
CA LEU A 129 0.63 -17.50 7.39
C LEU A 129 -0.09 -17.58 8.73
N PHE A 130 0.20 -18.58 9.56
CA PHE A 130 -0.37 -18.69 10.90
C PHE A 130 0.00 -17.49 11.77
N LYS A 131 1.29 -17.12 11.81
CA LYS A 131 1.76 -15.95 12.58
C LYS A 131 1.19 -14.65 12.05
N LEU A 132 1.08 -14.48 10.73
CA LEU A 132 0.50 -13.29 10.12
C LEU A 132 -0.98 -13.12 10.51
N LYS A 133 -1.75 -14.21 10.50
CA LYS A 133 -3.15 -14.19 10.96
C LYS A 133 -3.27 -13.83 12.44
N GLU A 134 -2.43 -14.43 13.29
CA GLU A 134 -2.42 -14.12 14.73
C GLU A 134 -2.12 -12.64 15.00
N ILE A 135 -1.19 -12.06 14.26
CA ILE A 135 -0.85 -10.63 14.35
C ILE A 135 -2.01 -9.75 13.84
N GLU A 136 -2.67 -10.14 12.75
CA GLU A 136 -3.81 -9.41 12.20
C GLU A 136 -4.99 -9.40 13.18
N GLU A 137 -5.31 -10.56 13.78
CA GLU A 137 -6.32 -10.69 14.82
C GLU A 137 -5.97 -9.85 16.05
N PHE A 138 -4.73 -9.91 16.53
CA PHE A 138 -4.28 -9.10 17.66
C PHE A 138 -4.40 -7.60 17.38
N ASN A 139 -3.95 -7.14 16.20
CA ASN A 139 -4.06 -5.73 15.80
C ASN A 139 -5.52 -5.28 15.61
N SER A 140 -6.39 -6.16 15.12
CA SER A 140 -7.82 -5.91 14.99
C SER A 140 -8.46 -5.74 16.37
N VAL A 141 -8.14 -6.62 17.32
CA VAL A 141 -8.59 -6.53 18.72
C VAL A 141 -8.05 -5.27 19.40
N ASP A 142 -6.78 -4.93 19.22
CA ASP A 142 -6.17 -3.70 19.75
C ASP A 142 -6.85 -2.44 19.18
N LYS A 143 -7.15 -2.45 17.88
CA LYS A 143 -7.86 -1.35 17.21
C LYS A 143 -9.29 -1.23 17.73
N ALA A 144 -9.99 -2.35 17.90
CA ALA A 144 -11.32 -2.38 18.48
C ALA A 144 -11.32 -1.88 19.93
N LEU A 145 -10.35 -2.30 20.75
CA LEU A 145 -10.22 -1.88 22.14
C LEU A 145 -9.92 -0.37 22.26
N LYS A 146 -9.01 0.16 21.43
CA LYS A 146 -8.72 1.60 21.37
C LYS A 146 -9.95 2.43 20.96
N ALA A 147 -10.75 1.95 20.01
CA ALA A 147 -11.99 2.63 19.61
C ALA A 147 -13.03 2.68 20.75
N VAL A 148 -13.15 1.62 21.54
CA VAL A 148 -14.03 1.58 22.72
C VAL A 148 -13.54 2.51 23.83
N THR A 149 -12.23 2.53 24.12
CA THR A 149 -11.67 3.41 25.17
C THR A 149 -11.80 4.90 24.82
N ILE A 150 -11.59 5.29 23.55
CA ILE A 150 -11.78 6.67 23.10
C ILE A 150 -13.24 7.14 23.33
N SER A 151 -14.20 6.22 23.27
CA SER A 151 -15.62 6.54 23.50
C SER A 151 -15.99 6.65 24.98
N GLN A 152 -15.22 6.05 25.89
CA GLN A 152 -15.48 6.09 27.34
C GLN A 152 -14.69 7.18 28.08
N ASP A 153 -13.49 7.52 27.60
CA ASP A 153 -12.59 8.48 28.26
C ASP A 153 -12.47 9.84 27.54
N ALA A 154 -13.25 10.11 26.50
CA ALA A 154 -13.43 11.49 26.05
C ALA A 154 -14.19 12.24 27.15
N PRO A 155 -13.56 13.19 27.88
CA PRO A 155 -14.32 14.00 28.81
C PRO A 155 -15.25 14.86 27.95
N MET A 156 -16.53 14.48 27.91
CA MET A 156 -17.56 15.35 27.35
C MET A 156 -17.61 16.59 28.23
N ASN A 157 -16.84 17.60 27.84
CA ASN A 157 -16.70 18.86 28.54
C ASN A 157 -17.95 19.72 28.28
N PHE A 158 -19.09 19.28 28.79
CA PHE A 158 -20.24 20.15 28.89
C PHE A 158 -19.95 21.18 29.98
N THR A 159 -19.70 22.43 29.59
CA THR A 159 -19.68 23.54 30.54
C THR A 159 -21.14 23.89 30.84
N PRO A 160 -21.67 23.58 32.04
CA PRO A 160 -23.06 23.92 32.35
C PRO A 160 -23.23 25.43 32.27
N VAL A 161 -24.26 25.88 31.55
CA VAL A 161 -24.55 27.31 31.37
C VAL A 161 -25.12 27.86 32.67
N ASN A 162 -24.25 28.37 33.54
CA ASN A 162 -24.61 29.19 34.70
C ASN A 162 -24.28 30.67 34.42
N ALA A 163 -24.78 31.57 35.28
CA ALA A 163 -24.60 33.02 35.09
C ALA A 163 -23.11 33.44 35.03
N GLU A 164 -22.23 32.74 35.76
CA GLU A 164 -20.80 33.03 35.82
C GLU A 164 -20.04 32.51 34.59
N THR A 165 -20.36 31.30 34.12
CA THR A 165 -19.80 30.71 32.89
C THR A 165 -20.29 31.45 31.65
N PHE A 166 -21.56 31.87 31.64
CA PHE A 166 -22.10 32.70 30.56
C PHE A 166 -21.45 34.08 30.56
N ALA A 167 -21.17 34.68 31.72
CA ALA A 167 -20.45 35.95 31.78
C ALA A 167 -19.01 35.84 31.24
N ARG A 168 -18.30 34.76 31.57
CA ARG A 168 -16.96 34.48 31.01
C ARG A 168 -17.03 34.27 29.49
N TRP A 169 -17.98 33.45 29.02
CA TRP A 169 -18.20 33.24 27.59
C TRP A 169 -18.58 34.53 26.86
N LEU A 170 -19.45 35.35 27.44
CA LEU A 170 -19.89 36.63 26.88
C LEU A 170 -18.73 37.63 26.79
N ALA A 171 -17.84 37.66 27.78
CA ALA A 171 -16.63 38.48 27.76
C ALA A 171 -15.70 38.04 26.62
N ASP A 172 -15.41 36.75 26.52
CA ASP A 172 -14.57 36.20 25.45
C ASP A 172 -15.20 36.38 24.06
N TYR A 173 -16.52 36.25 23.95
CA TYR A 173 -17.26 36.48 22.71
C TYR A 173 -17.22 37.95 22.29
N LYS A 174 -17.42 38.89 23.22
CA LYS A 174 -17.30 40.33 22.96
C LYS A 174 -15.88 40.73 22.57
N GLU A 175 -14.86 40.13 23.19
CA GLU A 175 -13.45 40.31 22.81
C GLU A 175 -13.20 39.83 21.38
N LYS A 176 -13.70 38.63 21.02
CA LYS A 176 -13.61 38.09 19.66
C LYS A 176 -14.32 38.98 18.65
N GLN A 177 -15.53 39.46 18.96
CA GLN A 177 -16.28 40.38 18.09
C GLN A 177 -15.57 41.73 17.93
N ARG A 178 -14.91 42.24 18.97
CA ARG A 178 -14.10 43.47 18.88
C ARG A 178 -12.90 43.27 17.95
N LYS A 179 -12.17 42.15 18.10
CA LYS A 179 -11.04 41.81 17.22
C LYS A 179 -11.47 41.67 15.77
N LEU A 180 -12.57 40.96 15.51
CA LEU A 180 -13.11 40.80 14.16
C LEU A 180 -13.51 42.16 13.54
N LYS A 181 -14.11 43.07 14.33
CA LYS A 181 -14.42 44.43 13.88
C LYS A 181 -13.19 45.30 13.65
N GLU A 182 -12.13 45.12 14.44
CA GLU A 182 -10.85 45.82 14.22
C GLU A 182 -10.14 45.32 12.97
N GLU A 183 -10.15 44.01 12.72
CA GLU A 183 -9.65 43.40 11.48
C GLU A 183 -10.46 43.89 10.26
N GLN A 184 -11.80 43.92 10.35
CA GLN A 184 -12.65 44.46 9.28
C GLN A 184 -12.46 45.97 9.06
N LYS A 185 -12.25 46.77 10.12
CA LYS A 185 -11.94 48.20 9.96
C LYS A 185 -10.59 48.46 9.31
N SER A 186 -9.59 47.61 9.58
CA SER A 186 -8.26 47.77 8.98
C SER A 186 -8.28 47.64 7.46
N ASP A 187 -9.22 46.88 6.90
CA ASP A 187 -9.37 46.68 5.45
C ASP A 187 -10.29 47.75 4.78
N VAL A 188 -11.22 48.34 5.55
CA VAL A 188 -12.14 49.40 5.08
C VAL A 188 -11.52 50.80 5.20
N GLU A 189 -10.66 51.07 6.18
CA GLU A 189 -10.01 52.39 6.37
C GLU A 189 -8.88 52.69 5.36
N LEU A 190 -8.46 51.72 4.54
CA LEU A 190 -7.49 51.90 3.45
C LEU A 190 -8.12 52.36 2.12
N LYS A 191 -9.44 52.22 1.95
CA LYS A 191 -10.15 52.66 0.75
C LYS A 191 -10.90 53.96 1.04
N MET A 192 -10.36 55.07 0.54
CA MET A 192 -11.00 56.39 0.65
C MET A 192 -12.40 56.35 0.04
N THR A 193 -13.40 56.86 0.74
CA THR A 193 -14.80 56.75 0.31
C THR A 193 -15.06 57.60 -0.94
N GLY A 194 -15.98 57.17 -1.81
CA GLY A 194 -16.29 57.89 -3.07
C GLY A 194 -16.67 59.37 -2.88
N ARG A 195 -17.23 59.71 -1.71
CA ARG A 195 -17.54 61.10 -1.33
C ARG A 195 -16.29 61.94 -1.06
N GLU A 196 -15.25 61.36 -0.48
CA GLU A 196 -13.97 62.04 -0.23
C GLU A 196 -13.19 62.26 -1.54
N LEU A 197 -13.23 61.28 -2.46
CA LEU A 197 -12.68 61.42 -3.81
C LEU A 197 -13.32 62.58 -4.58
N PHE A 198 -14.65 62.75 -4.46
CA PHE A 198 -15.36 63.83 -5.15
C PHE A 198 -15.00 65.22 -4.61
N GLN A 199 -14.81 65.36 -3.30
CA GLN A 199 -14.40 66.64 -2.69
C GLN A 199 -12.96 67.03 -3.02
N ILE A 200 -12.07 66.05 -3.21
CA ILE A 200 -10.69 66.31 -3.66
C ILE A 200 -10.70 66.71 -5.14
N LYS A 201 -11.44 66.00 -6.01
CA LYS A 201 -11.54 66.37 -7.44
C LYS A 201 -12.20 67.73 -7.66
N SER A 202 -13.22 68.09 -6.89
CA SER A 202 -13.85 69.41 -6.99
C SER A 202 -12.88 70.57 -6.72
N LYS A 203 -11.85 70.37 -5.89
CA LYS A 203 -10.82 71.40 -5.63
C LYS A 203 -9.73 71.45 -6.70
N VAL A 204 -9.54 70.37 -7.45
CA VAL A 204 -8.54 70.30 -8.53
C VAL A 204 -9.07 70.93 -9.83
N ILE A 205 -10.40 70.98 -10.02
CA ILE A 205 -11.01 71.58 -11.21
C ILE A 205 -10.95 73.12 -11.21
N ASP A 206 -10.87 73.77 -10.04
CA ASP A 206 -10.78 75.24 -9.95
C ASP A 206 -9.36 75.81 -10.23
N GLU A 207 -8.32 74.97 -10.29
CA GLU A 207 -6.91 75.41 -10.39
C GLU A 207 -6.19 75.03 -11.70
N ILE A 208 -6.90 74.53 -12.72
CA ILE A 208 -6.29 74.20 -14.02
C ILE A 208 -6.87 75.09 -15.12
N ASN A 209 -6.11 76.16 -15.43
CA ASN A 209 -6.25 76.94 -16.66
C ASN A 209 -6.03 76.01 -17.86
N ILE A 210 -7.05 75.90 -18.71
CA ILE A 210 -7.03 75.19 -19.98
C ILE A 210 -6.28 76.08 -20.98
N ASP A 211 -5.01 75.74 -21.25
CA ASP A 211 -4.31 76.13 -22.48
C ASP A 211 -4.37 74.97 -23.47
N GLU A 212 -4.53 75.35 -24.73
CA GLU A 212 -4.98 74.61 -25.91
C GLU A 212 -4.11 73.43 -26.39
N GLU A 213 -4.75 72.56 -27.19
CA GLU A 213 -4.19 71.52 -28.08
C GLU A 213 -3.69 70.25 -27.33
N ASP A 214 -4.10 69.02 -27.61
CA ASP A 214 -4.40 68.39 -28.89
C ASP A 214 -5.04 66.99 -28.65
N GLU A 215 -5.91 66.62 -29.58
CA GLU A 215 -6.38 65.28 -30.01
C GLU A 215 -6.42 64.05 -29.07
N GLY A 216 -7.64 63.48 -28.93
CA GLY A 216 -7.86 62.05 -29.21
C GLY A 216 -8.44 61.16 -28.11
N ASP A 217 -9.77 61.23 -27.95
CA ASP A 217 -10.75 60.27 -27.39
C ASP A 217 -10.23 58.88 -27.00
N GLU A 218 -10.23 58.53 -25.72
CA GLU A 218 -11.30 57.79 -24.99
C GLU A 218 -11.94 56.59 -25.73
N GLU A 219 -11.67 55.39 -25.20
CA GLU A 219 -12.74 54.42 -24.94
C GLU A 219 -12.36 53.59 -23.72
N PHE A 220 -12.93 53.90 -22.54
CA PHE A 220 -13.00 52.92 -21.46
C PHE A 220 -14.43 52.80 -20.97
N LYS A 221 -14.94 51.59 -21.15
CA LYS A 221 -16.28 51.13 -20.84
C LYS A 221 -16.59 51.31 -19.36
N ASN A 222 -17.77 51.85 -19.08
CA ASN A 222 -18.48 51.52 -17.85
C ASN A 222 -18.93 50.07 -17.96
N ASP A 223 -18.58 49.24 -16.97
CA ASP A 223 -19.30 48.00 -16.72
C ASP A 223 -19.68 47.98 -15.24
N GLU A 224 -20.99 47.89 -15.04
CA GLU A 224 -21.71 47.96 -13.78
C GLU A 224 -21.46 46.66 -13.00
N GLY A 225 -20.87 46.78 -11.81
CA GLY A 225 -20.84 45.69 -10.84
C GLY A 225 -22.13 45.72 -10.03
N ASP A 226 -23.04 44.80 -10.35
CA ASP A 226 -24.21 44.43 -9.52
C ASP A 226 -23.79 44.20 -8.06
N GLU A 227 -24.45 44.91 -7.14
CA GLU A 227 -24.45 44.60 -5.72
C GLU A 227 -25.41 43.42 -5.49
N GLU A 228 -24.90 42.20 -5.51
CA GLU A 228 -25.61 41.07 -4.89
C GLU A 228 -25.29 41.06 -3.40
N GLU A 229 -26.25 41.50 -2.58
CA GLU A 229 -26.27 41.22 -1.14
C GLU A 229 -26.35 39.71 -0.93
N GLU A 230 -25.23 39.06 -0.59
CA GLU A 230 -25.28 37.68 -0.07
C GLU A 230 -25.88 37.70 1.35
N GLU A 231 -27.18 37.45 1.44
CA GLU A 231 -27.82 36.97 2.66
C GLU A 231 -27.20 35.61 3.02
N ASP A 232 -26.46 35.58 4.14
CA ASP A 232 -25.94 34.37 4.80
C ASP A 232 -27.10 33.39 5.07
N THR A 233 -27.39 32.53 4.10
CA THR A 233 -28.46 31.56 4.18
C THR A 233 -27.95 30.37 4.99
N PHE A 234 -28.48 30.20 6.20
CA PHE A 234 -28.21 29.06 7.07
C PHE A 234 -28.53 27.74 6.34
N VAL A 235 -27.49 27.02 5.89
CA VAL A 235 -27.64 25.73 5.19
C VAL A 235 -27.94 24.64 6.23
N TYR A 236 -29.17 24.12 6.22
CA TYR A 236 -29.56 22.97 7.05
C TYR A 236 -29.07 21.68 6.38
N ASP A 237 -27.99 21.07 6.88
CA ASP A 237 -27.47 19.82 6.34
C ASP A 237 -28.33 18.63 6.78
N LYS A 238 -29.27 18.26 5.92
CA LYS A 238 -30.23 17.17 6.14
C LYS A 238 -29.58 15.78 6.09
N ALA A 239 -28.34 15.65 5.58
CA ALA A 239 -27.65 14.36 5.48
C ALA A 239 -27.18 13.82 6.85
N LEU A 240 -27.16 14.66 7.89
CA LEU A 240 -26.80 14.25 9.26
C LEU A 240 -27.93 13.52 10.02
N TYR A 241 -29.14 13.47 9.46
CA TYR A 241 -30.31 12.78 10.05
C TYR A 241 -30.90 11.76 9.07
N VAL A 242 -30.05 10.93 8.47
CA VAL A 242 -30.55 9.67 7.90
C VAL A 242 -30.99 8.82 9.09
N ASN A 243 -32.30 8.74 9.29
CA ASN A 243 -32.89 7.71 10.14
C ASN A 243 -32.39 6.36 9.62
N ASP A 244 -31.63 5.63 10.44
CA ASP A 244 -31.59 4.19 10.35
C ASP A 244 -33.02 3.71 10.62
N GLU A 245 -33.84 3.63 9.57
CA GLU A 245 -35.04 2.79 9.55
C GLU A 245 -34.56 1.35 9.71
N GLN A 246 -34.41 0.95 10.98
CA GLN A 246 -34.44 -0.44 11.36
C GLN A 246 -35.76 -1.01 10.83
N GLU A 247 -35.65 -1.97 9.91
CA GLU A 247 -36.73 -2.88 9.55
C GLU A 247 -37.32 -3.44 10.85
N GLU A 248 -38.51 -2.97 11.22
CA GLU A 248 -39.33 -3.62 12.23
C GLU A 248 -39.70 -5.00 11.67
N GLU A 249 -38.93 -6.03 12.04
CA GLU A 249 -39.38 -7.42 11.94
C GLU A 249 -40.71 -7.53 12.72
N GLU A 250 -41.81 -7.76 12.00
CA GLU A 250 -43.08 -8.17 12.59
C GLU A 250 -42.86 -9.47 13.38
N VAL A 251 -42.78 -9.35 14.71
CA VAL A 251 -42.81 -10.51 15.61
C VAL A 251 -44.25 -10.99 15.70
N ASP A 252 -44.56 -12.01 14.91
CA ASP A 252 -45.83 -12.74 14.93
C ASP A 252 -45.97 -13.49 16.26
N PHE A 253 -46.94 -13.11 17.09
CA PHE A 253 -47.30 -13.81 18.32
C PHE A 253 -48.54 -14.69 18.06
N ASP A 254 -48.30 -15.98 17.84
CA ASP A 254 -49.29 -17.06 17.96
C ASP A 254 -49.50 -17.47 19.43
#